data_AF-A0A1B6LNR9-F1
#
_entry.id   AF-A0A1B6LNR9-F1
#
_cell.length_a   1.000
_cell.length_b   1.000
_cell.length_c   1.000
_cell.angle_alpha   90.00
_cell.angle_beta   90.00
_cell.angle_gamma   90.00
#
_symmetry.space_group_name_H-M   'P 1'
#
loop_
_entity.id
_entity.type
_entity.pdbx_description
1 polymer ?
#
loop_
_entity_poly.entity_id
_entity_poly.type
_entity_poly.pdbx_seq_one_letter_code
_entity_poly.pdbx_strand_id
1 'polypeptide(L)'
;THLARREETCKSTSQATSDISELYRQLKYWQCLRQDLERARLLCELVRKREKLKKELVKVKSMCTEVELCPLVCFLRKLVDLLRARDTGEIFIEPVDQSEVPDYGDVVKHPMDLSTMRQKVDDFQYSCLEEFQADFHLMIDNCLAYNSKDTVFYRAALKMRDQGGMLLRQAAKDLELTGLEGGSGVLRRETPGLNMAKTPATPADETLPAEIDK
;
A
#
# COMPACT_ATOMS: atom_id res chain seq x y z
N THR A 1 49.35 72.25 -28.01
CA THR A 1 48.66 73.26 -27.18
C THR A 1 48.20 72.62 -25.89
N HIS A 2 48.32 73.31 -24.75
CA HIS A 2 47.90 72.81 -23.42
C HIS A 2 46.41 72.39 -23.35
N LEU A 3 45.60 72.87 -24.30
CA LEU A 3 44.17 72.59 -24.46
C LEU A 3 43.90 71.15 -24.96
N ALA A 4 44.65 70.64 -25.95
CA ALA A 4 44.44 69.29 -26.50
C ALA A 4 44.69 68.18 -25.46
N ARG A 5 45.73 68.36 -24.62
CA ARG A 5 46.05 67.41 -23.54
C ARG A 5 45.00 67.41 -22.41
N ARG A 6 44.32 68.55 -22.21
CA ARG A 6 43.22 68.72 -21.22
C ARG A 6 41.92 68.11 -21.71
N GLU A 7 41.64 68.20 -23.01
CA GLU A 7 40.48 67.54 -23.65
C GLU A 7 40.64 66.01 -23.70
N GLU A 8 41.85 65.50 -23.97
CA GLU A 8 42.16 64.07 -23.91
C GLU A 8 42.03 63.49 -22.50
N THR A 9 42.49 64.22 -21.47
CA THR A 9 42.32 63.82 -20.06
C THR A 9 40.88 63.92 -19.58
N CYS A 10 40.10 64.88 -20.07
CA CYS A 10 38.67 64.98 -19.77
C CYS A 10 37.87 63.85 -20.44
N LYS A 11 38.15 63.53 -21.72
CA LYS A 11 37.56 62.39 -22.43
C LYS A 11 37.93 61.05 -21.82
N SER A 12 39.19 60.85 -21.41
CA SER A 12 39.60 59.61 -20.75
C SER A 12 38.95 59.44 -19.37
N THR A 13 38.73 60.53 -18.65
CA THR A 13 38.03 60.51 -17.36
C THR A 13 36.54 60.21 -17.55
N SER A 14 35.86 60.83 -18.53
CA SER A 14 34.44 60.56 -18.83
C SER A 14 34.21 59.13 -19.37
N GLN A 15 35.10 58.62 -20.23
CA GLN A 15 35.07 57.25 -20.72
C GLN A 15 35.24 56.26 -19.56
N ALA A 16 36.23 56.48 -18.69
CA ALA A 16 36.45 55.65 -17.51
C ALA A 16 35.26 55.66 -16.53
N THR A 17 34.59 56.80 -16.33
CA THR A 17 33.38 56.87 -15.49
C THR A 17 32.17 56.13 -16.10
N SER A 18 32.07 56.12 -17.44
CA SER A 18 31.05 55.36 -18.16
C SER A 18 31.31 53.85 -18.08
N ASP A 19 32.57 53.43 -18.24
CA ASP A 19 33.00 52.04 -18.14
C ASP A 19 32.81 51.49 -16.71
N ILE A 20 33.11 52.30 -15.69
CA ILE A 20 32.83 51.95 -14.29
C ILE A 20 31.32 51.77 -14.05
N SER A 21 30.49 52.66 -14.60
CA SER A 21 29.02 52.57 -14.48
C SER A 21 28.46 51.31 -15.15
N GLU A 22 29.02 50.92 -16.28
CA GLU A 22 28.69 49.68 -16.98
C GLU A 22 29.06 48.44 -16.15
N LEU A 23 30.26 48.42 -15.56
CA LEU A 23 30.70 47.35 -14.66
C LEU A 23 29.79 47.21 -13.44
N TYR A 24 29.33 48.32 -12.84
CA TYR A 24 28.35 48.28 -11.75
C TYR A 24 27.01 47.69 -12.21
N ARG A 25 26.55 47.99 -13.43
CA ARG A 25 25.31 47.42 -13.98
C ARG A 25 25.45 45.91 -14.19
N GLN A 26 26.58 45.46 -14.75
CA GLN A 26 26.86 44.05 -14.93
C GLN A 26 26.95 43.32 -13.59
N LEU A 27 27.61 43.90 -12.58
CA LEU A 27 27.69 43.32 -11.24
C LEU A 27 26.29 43.14 -10.63
N LYS A 28 25.43 44.17 -10.72
CA LYS A 28 24.04 44.10 -10.24
C LYS A 28 23.25 43.03 -10.98
N TYR A 29 23.41 42.92 -12.30
CA TYR A 29 22.79 41.87 -13.10
C TYR A 29 23.20 40.46 -12.64
N TRP A 30 24.50 40.21 -12.47
CA TRP A 30 25.01 38.91 -12.00
C TRP A 30 24.52 38.58 -10.58
N GLN A 31 24.43 39.58 -9.70
CA GLN A 31 23.87 39.40 -8.35
C GLN A 31 22.39 39.02 -8.38
N CYS A 32 21.57 39.69 -9.20
CA CYS A 32 20.17 39.32 -9.40
C CYS A 32 20.03 37.90 -9.97
N LEU A 33 20.79 37.57 -11.02
CA LEU A 33 20.75 36.25 -11.64
C LEU A 33 21.11 35.15 -10.62
N ARG A 34 22.14 35.37 -9.78
CA ARG A 34 22.49 34.43 -8.71
C ARG A 34 21.34 34.22 -7.72
N GLN A 35 20.68 35.29 -7.29
CA GLN A 35 19.53 35.19 -6.39
C GLN A 35 18.37 34.42 -7.02
N ASP A 36 18.08 34.67 -8.30
CA ASP A 36 17.00 34.01 -9.02
C ASP A 36 17.30 32.52 -9.23
N LEU A 37 18.55 32.16 -9.52
CA LEU A 37 18.97 30.75 -9.59
C LEU A 37 18.87 30.06 -8.23
N GLU A 38 19.21 30.73 -7.12
CA GLU A 38 19.05 30.15 -5.78
C GLU A 38 17.58 29.97 -5.42
N ARG A 39 16.73 30.95 -5.74
CA ARG A 39 15.27 30.83 -5.59
C ARG A 39 14.72 29.66 -6.42
N ALA A 40 15.15 29.53 -7.68
CA ALA A 40 14.77 28.42 -8.56
C ALA A 40 15.22 27.06 -7.99
N ARG A 41 16.45 26.99 -7.47
CA ARG A 41 16.98 25.78 -6.79
C ARG A 41 16.12 25.38 -5.60
N LEU A 42 15.77 26.33 -4.73
CA LEU A 42 14.91 26.09 -3.58
C LEU A 42 13.50 25.64 -3.99
N LEU A 43 12.92 26.23 -5.04
CA LEU A 43 11.63 25.81 -5.59
C LEU A 43 11.69 24.37 -6.10
N CYS A 44 12.75 23.98 -6.82
CA CYS A 44 12.96 22.60 -7.26
C CYS A 44 13.02 21.61 -6.07
N GLU A 45 13.70 21.97 -4.99
CA GLU A 45 13.74 21.14 -3.77
C GLU A 45 12.36 21.01 -3.11
N LEU A 46 11.57 22.08 -3.06
CA LEU A 46 10.19 22.03 -2.55
C LEU A 46 9.29 21.15 -3.42
N VAL A 47 9.40 21.25 -4.75
CA VAL A 47 8.65 20.39 -5.68
C VAL A 47 9.05 18.92 -5.49
N ARG A 48 10.36 18.61 -5.40
CA ARG A 48 10.83 17.25 -5.12
C ARG A 48 10.25 16.70 -3.81
N LYS A 49 10.28 17.50 -2.75
CA LYS A 49 9.71 17.12 -1.45
C LYS A 49 8.19 16.87 -1.56
N ARG A 50 7.47 17.74 -2.28
CA ARG A 50 6.02 17.59 -2.53
C ARG A 50 5.72 16.31 -3.30
N GLU A 51 6.42 16.04 -4.39
CA GLU A 51 6.18 14.83 -5.20
C GLU A 51 6.51 13.55 -4.44
N LYS A 52 7.55 13.58 -3.58
CA LYS A 52 7.84 12.47 -2.67
C LYS A 52 6.67 12.20 -1.71
N LEU A 53 6.15 13.25 -1.06
CA LEU A 53 5.00 13.11 -0.15
C LEU A 53 3.73 12.68 -0.88
N LYS A 54 3.47 13.23 -2.08
CA LYS A 54 2.32 12.86 -2.91
C LYS A 54 2.39 11.39 -3.31
N LYS A 55 3.56 10.88 -3.67
CA LYS A 55 3.78 9.46 -3.99
C LYS A 55 3.44 8.56 -2.79
N GLU A 56 3.93 8.89 -1.59
CA GLU A 56 3.62 8.12 -0.38
C GLU A 56 2.12 8.17 -0.05
N LEU A 57 1.49 9.34 -0.19
CA LEU A 57 0.05 9.49 0.01
C LEU A 57 -0.77 8.62 -0.96
N VAL A 58 -0.40 8.62 -2.25
CA VAL A 58 -1.06 7.79 -3.27
C VAL A 58 -0.90 6.31 -2.94
N LYS A 59 0.29 5.88 -2.49
CA LYS A 59 0.55 4.50 -2.08
C LYS A 59 -0.34 4.09 -0.92
N VAL A 60 -0.39 4.88 0.16
CA VAL A 60 -1.23 4.59 1.33
C VAL A 60 -2.70 4.58 0.94
N LYS A 61 -3.16 5.55 0.15
CA LYS A 61 -4.54 5.62 -0.32
C LYS A 61 -4.92 4.39 -1.14
N SER A 62 -4.05 3.95 -2.04
CA SER A 62 -4.24 2.72 -2.82
C SER A 62 -4.40 1.50 -1.91
N MET A 63 -3.55 1.36 -0.89
CA MET A 63 -3.62 0.24 0.06
C MET A 63 -4.92 0.25 0.87
N CYS A 64 -5.36 1.43 1.35
CA CYS A 64 -6.63 1.54 2.08
C CYS A 64 -7.81 1.19 1.17
N THR A 65 -7.85 1.72 -0.05
CA THR A 65 -8.90 1.41 -1.03
C THR A 65 -8.94 -0.08 -1.37
N GLU A 66 -7.79 -0.76 -1.45
CA GLU A 66 -7.74 -2.20 -1.69
C GLU A 66 -8.37 -3.01 -0.54
N VAL A 67 -8.06 -2.65 0.71
CA VAL A 67 -8.66 -3.29 1.89
C VAL A 67 -10.16 -3.02 1.98
N GLU A 68 -10.61 -1.84 1.58
CA GLU A 68 -12.03 -1.47 1.55
C GLU A 68 -12.81 -2.25 0.48
N LEU A 69 -12.22 -2.47 -0.70
CA LEU A 69 -12.87 -3.12 -1.83
C LEU A 69 -12.79 -4.64 -1.77
N CYS A 70 -11.66 -5.18 -1.31
CA CYS A 70 -11.34 -6.61 -1.38
C CYS A 70 -10.71 -7.10 -0.06
N PRO A 71 -11.40 -6.95 1.08
CA PRO A 71 -10.83 -7.24 2.40
C PRO A 71 -10.38 -8.70 2.54
N LEU A 72 -11.14 -9.65 1.99
CA LEU A 72 -10.80 -11.08 2.03
C LEU A 72 -9.50 -11.37 1.27
N VAL A 73 -9.32 -10.80 0.07
CA VAL A 73 -8.10 -10.99 -0.73
C VAL A 73 -6.88 -10.44 0.02
N CYS A 74 -6.98 -9.22 0.57
CA CYS A 74 -5.90 -8.66 1.38
C CYS A 74 -5.56 -9.52 2.60
N PHE A 75 -6.59 -10.11 3.24
CA PHE A 75 -6.43 -11.00 4.38
C PHE A 75 -5.72 -12.31 3.98
N LEU A 76 -6.21 -12.98 2.93
CA LEU A 76 -5.64 -14.24 2.45
C LEU A 76 -4.22 -14.07 1.91
N ARG A 77 -3.89 -12.95 1.24
CA ARG A 77 -2.50 -12.66 0.83
C ARG A 77 -1.54 -12.65 2.00
N LYS A 78 -1.91 -11.96 3.08
CA LYS A 78 -1.11 -11.93 4.32
C LYS A 78 -0.98 -13.33 4.92
N LEU A 79 -2.04 -14.13 4.88
CA LEU A 79 -2.03 -15.49 5.39
C LEU A 79 -1.09 -16.39 4.58
N VAL A 80 -1.08 -16.29 3.24
CA VAL A 80 -0.11 -16.97 2.38
C VAL A 80 1.33 -16.54 2.73
N ASP A 81 1.57 -15.24 2.89
CA ASP A 81 2.91 -14.73 3.25
C ASP A 81 3.39 -15.29 4.60
N LEU A 82 2.49 -15.41 5.58
CA LEU A 82 2.79 -16.03 6.87
C LEU A 82 3.09 -17.52 6.75
N LEU A 83 2.36 -18.25 5.89
CA LEU A 83 2.63 -19.67 5.62
C LEU A 83 3.98 -19.85 4.91
N ARG A 84 4.28 -19.06 3.88
CA ARG A 84 5.58 -19.07 3.20
C ARG A 84 6.74 -18.85 4.17
N ALA A 85 6.58 -17.94 5.13
CA ALA A 85 7.58 -17.71 6.17
C ALA A 85 7.79 -18.90 7.15
N ARG A 86 6.86 -19.86 7.21
CA ARG A 86 7.03 -21.11 7.98
C ARG A 86 7.75 -22.20 7.19
N ASP A 87 7.71 -22.14 5.87
CA ASP A 87 8.41 -23.07 4.99
C ASP A 87 9.88 -22.66 4.79
N THR A 88 10.69 -22.82 5.84
CA THR A 88 12.12 -22.47 5.81
C THR A 88 12.95 -23.30 4.81
N GLY A 89 12.41 -24.42 4.32
CA GLY A 89 13.08 -25.29 3.37
C GLY A 89 12.70 -25.04 1.91
N GLU A 90 11.79 -24.09 1.66
CA GLU A 90 11.23 -23.79 0.34
C GLU A 90 10.67 -25.02 -0.40
N ILE A 91 10.13 -25.99 0.35
CA ILE A 91 9.64 -27.27 -0.19
C ILE A 91 8.26 -27.12 -0.84
N PHE A 92 7.44 -26.21 -0.34
CA PHE A 92 6.04 -26.02 -0.74
C PHE A 92 5.82 -24.72 -1.51
N ILE A 93 6.89 -24.02 -1.89
CA ILE A 93 6.82 -22.68 -2.44
C ILE A 93 6.35 -22.69 -3.90
N GLU A 94 6.87 -23.59 -4.71
CA GLU A 94 6.59 -23.72 -6.15
C GLU A 94 6.00 -25.11 -6.46
N PRO A 95 5.34 -25.28 -7.62
CA PRO A 95 4.83 -26.57 -8.05
C PRO A 95 5.95 -27.59 -8.23
N VAL A 96 5.66 -28.87 -7.97
CA VAL A 96 6.59 -29.96 -8.27
C VAL A 96 6.78 -30.09 -9.78
N ASP A 97 8.03 -30.05 -10.24
CA ASP A 97 8.36 -30.25 -11.65
C ASP A 97 8.22 -31.72 -12.04
N GLN A 98 7.16 -32.03 -12.81
CA GLN A 98 6.89 -33.39 -13.28
C GLN A 98 7.90 -33.89 -14.32
N SER A 99 8.73 -33.02 -14.89
CA SER A 99 9.86 -33.46 -15.73
C SER A 99 10.99 -34.05 -14.90
N GLU A 100 11.19 -33.56 -13.68
CA GLU A 100 12.15 -34.11 -12.70
C GLU A 100 11.56 -35.28 -11.90
N VAL A 101 10.23 -35.30 -11.74
CA VAL A 101 9.50 -36.34 -10.99
C VAL A 101 8.37 -36.95 -11.86
N PRO A 102 8.71 -37.83 -12.82
CA PRO A 102 7.74 -38.31 -13.83
C PRO A 102 6.57 -39.12 -13.27
N ASP A 103 6.75 -39.80 -12.15
CA ASP A 103 5.74 -40.63 -11.48
C ASP A 103 4.86 -39.84 -10.51
N TYR A 104 5.09 -38.53 -10.34
CA TYR A 104 4.30 -37.70 -9.41
C TYR A 104 2.81 -37.71 -9.74
N GLY A 105 2.46 -37.61 -11.03
CA GLY A 105 1.07 -37.59 -11.51
C GLY A 105 0.32 -38.93 -11.33
N ASP A 106 1.04 -40.03 -11.10
CA ASP A 106 0.41 -41.34 -10.86
C ASP A 106 -0.21 -41.38 -9.46
N VAL A 107 0.43 -40.74 -8.49
CA VAL A 107 -0.01 -40.68 -7.09
C VAL A 107 -0.83 -39.42 -6.80
N VAL A 108 -0.34 -38.25 -7.23
CA VAL A 108 -0.95 -36.94 -6.92
C VAL A 108 -1.80 -36.47 -8.10
N LYS A 109 -3.12 -36.44 -7.91
CA LYS A 109 -4.08 -36.06 -8.97
C LYS A 109 -4.36 -34.56 -9.05
N HIS A 110 -4.23 -33.86 -7.93
CA HIS A 110 -4.48 -32.43 -7.85
C HIS A 110 -3.30 -31.74 -7.15
N PRO A 111 -2.22 -31.42 -7.88
CA PRO A 111 -1.07 -30.70 -7.32
C PRO A 111 -1.50 -29.36 -6.70
N MET A 112 -0.85 -28.98 -5.60
CA MET A 112 -1.07 -27.70 -4.93
C MET A 112 0.22 -27.26 -4.22
N ASP A 113 0.47 -25.95 -4.21
CA ASP A 113 1.64 -25.29 -3.65
C ASP A 113 1.31 -23.83 -3.29
N LEU A 114 2.19 -23.16 -2.53
CA LEU A 114 1.95 -21.82 -2.01
C LEU A 114 1.98 -20.72 -3.10
N SER A 115 2.68 -20.91 -4.23
CA SER A 115 2.62 -19.97 -5.36
C SER A 115 1.27 -20.08 -6.09
N THR A 116 0.78 -21.31 -6.29
CA THR A 116 -0.54 -21.56 -6.87
C THR A 116 -1.64 -21.00 -5.97
N MET A 117 -1.58 -21.24 -4.65
CA MET A 117 -2.51 -20.61 -3.71
C MET A 117 -2.44 -19.08 -3.75
N ARG A 118 -1.24 -18.49 -3.88
CA ARG A 118 -1.09 -17.04 -4.03
C ARG A 118 -1.80 -16.54 -5.28
N GLN A 119 -1.59 -17.20 -6.42
CA GLN A 119 -2.25 -16.86 -7.67
C GLN A 119 -3.77 -16.97 -7.56
N LYS A 120 -4.29 -18.04 -6.92
CA LYS A 120 -5.73 -18.20 -6.67
C LYS A 120 -6.32 -17.08 -5.80
N VAL A 121 -5.57 -16.58 -4.81
CA VAL A 121 -5.97 -15.39 -4.04
C VAL A 121 -6.01 -14.14 -4.93
N ASP A 122 -4.99 -13.94 -5.76
CA ASP A 122 -4.86 -12.78 -6.65
C ASP A 122 -5.94 -12.76 -7.74
N ASP A 123 -6.38 -13.94 -8.17
CA ASP A 123 -7.44 -14.15 -9.16
C ASP A 123 -8.85 -14.26 -8.55
N PHE A 124 -9.02 -13.94 -7.27
CA PHE A 124 -10.33 -13.95 -6.57
C PHE A 124 -11.02 -15.33 -6.57
N GLN A 125 -10.26 -16.43 -6.57
CA GLN A 125 -10.81 -17.79 -6.64
C GLN A 125 -11.19 -18.39 -5.29
N TYR A 126 -10.92 -17.68 -4.19
CA TYR A 126 -11.37 -18.09 -2.86
C TYR A 126 -12.50 -17.18 -2.38
N SER A 127 -13.68 -17.77 -2.20
CA SER A 127 -14.88 -17.12 -1.69
C SER A 127 -14.87 -17.02 -0.16
N CYS A 128 -14.12 -17.90 0.50
CA CYS A 128 -14.04 -17.98 1.96
C CYS A 128 -12.71 -18.58 2.44
N LEU A 129 -12.50 -18.55 3.76
CA LEU A 129 -11.30 -19.11 4.38
C LEU A 129 -11.26 -20.64 4.28
N GLU A 130 -12.42 -21.30 4.25
CA GLU A 130 -12.54 -22.76 4.19
C GLU A 130 -12.00 -23.31 2.86
N GLU A 131 -12.29 -22.64 1.74
CA GLU A 131 -11.73 -23.00 0.43
C GLU A 131 -10.20 -22.86 0.41
N PHE A 132 -9.68 -21.79 1.03
CA PHE A 132 -8.24 -21.60 1.20
C PHE A 132 -7.61 -22.70 2.08
N GLN A 133 -8.26 -23.08 3.18
CA GLN A 133 -7.82 -24.15 4.06
C GLN A 133 -7.83 -25.52 3.36
N ALA A 134 -8.81 -25.76 2.49
CA ALA A 134 -8.89 -26.99 1.71
C ALA A 134 -7.65 -27.18 0.82
N ASP A 135 -7.21 -26.13 0.12
CA ASP A 135 -6.00 -26.19 -0.71
C ASP A 135 -4.72 -26.34 0.13
N PHE A 136 -4.66 -25.68 1.30
CA PHE A 136 -3.54 -25.90 2.23
C PHE A 136 -3.46 -27.36 2.67
N HIS A 137 -4.59 -27.98 3.05
CA HIS A 137 -4.60 -29.39 3.44
C HIS A 137 -4.28 -30.30 2.25
N LEU A 138 -4.80 -30.01 1.05
CA LEU A 138 -4.47 -30.74 -0.17
C LEU A 138 -2.96 -30.76 -0.44
N MET A 139 -2.29 -29.61 -0.32
CA MET A 139 -0.84 -29.50 -0.47
C MET A 139 -0.09 -30.42 0.52
N ILE A 140 -0.51 -30.44 1.79
CA ILE A 140 0.07 -31.31 2.81
C ILE A 140 -0.21 -32.79 2.51
N ASP A 141 -1.45 -33.13 2.19
CA ASP A 141 -1.89 -34.50 1.96
C ASP A 141 -1.20 -35.09 0.73
N ASN A 142 -1.05 -34.32 -0.35
CA ASN A 142 -0.26 -34.70 -1.52
C ASN A 142 1.18 -35.05 -1.14
N CYS A 143 1.82 -34.22 -0.32
CA CYS A 143 3.20 -34.45 0.11
C CYS A 143 3.32 -35.73 0.94
N LEU A 144 2.39 -35.96 1.88
CA LEU A 144 2.37 -37.14 2.75
C LEU A 144 2.00 -38.42 2.00
N ALA A 145 1.17 -38.33 0.96
CA ALA A 145 0.78 -39.46 0.13
C ALA A 145 1.92 -39.90 -0.80
N TYR A 146 2.64 -38.94 -1.38
CA TYR A 146 3.73 -39.22 -2.31
C TYR A 146 5.01 -39.66 -1.59
N ASN A 147 5.37 -39.00 -0.48
CA ASN A 147 6.66 -39.23 0.17
C ASN A 147 6.58 -40.29 1.28
N SER A 148 7.64 -41.09 1.42
CA SER A 148 7.77 -42.01 2.56
C SER A 148 8.04 -41.28 3.87
N LYS A 149 7.61 -41.86 4.99
CA LYS A 149 7.74 -41.32 6.36
C LYS A 149 9.18 -40.98 6.77
N ASP A 150 10.14 -41.67 6.18
CA ASP A 150 11.57 -41.52 6.51
C ASP A 150 12.24 -40.37 5.74
N THR A 151 11.52 -39.72 4.81
CA THR A 151 12.04 -38.61 4.01
C THR A 151 12.01 -37.27 4.74
N VAL A 152 12.86 -36.34 4.31
CA VAL A 152 12.85 -34.95 4.80
C VAL A 152 11.53 -34.25 4.44
N PHE A 153 10.99 -34.52 3.24
CA PHE A 153 9.74 -33.93 2.76
C PHE A 153 8.54 -34.31 3.63
N TYR A 154 8.40 -35.59 4.00
CA TYR A 154 7.31 -36.04 4.87
C TYR A 154 7.39 -35.38 6.25
N ARG A 155 8.59 -35.29 6.85
CA ARG A 155 8.79 -34.59 8.12
C ARG A 155 8.50 -33.09 8.01
N ALA A 156 8.88 -32.46 6.89
CA ALA A 156 8.58 -31.06 6.62
C ALA A 156 7.08 -30.82 6.50
N ALA A 157 6.33 -31.70 5.82
CA ALA A 157 4.88 -31.63 5.71
C ALA A 157 4.18 -31.72 7.07
N LEU A 158 4.61 -32.62 7.95
CA LEU A 158 4.08 -32.69 9.32
C LEU A 158 4.33 -31.39 10.10
N LYS A 159 5.56 -30.87 10.04
CA LYS A 159 5.91 -29.60 10.69
C LYS A 159 5.08 -28.44 10.14
N MET A 160 4.94 -28.37 8.81
CA MET A 160 4.18 -27.33 8.13
C MET A 160 2.68 -27.42 8.47
N ARG A 161 2.12 -28.63 8.53
CA ARG A 161 0.73 -28.86 8.96
C ARG A 161 0.49 -28.34 10.37
N ASP A 162 1.40 -28.62 11.30
CA ASP A 162 1.22 -28.23 12.70
C ASP A 162 1.37 -26.70 12.87
N GLN A 163 2.38 -26.10 12.24
CA GLN A 163 2.64 -24.66 12.27
C GLN A 163 1.56 -23.86 11.50
N GLY A 164 1.23 -24.30 10.30
CA GLY A 164 0.19 -23.72 9.45
C GLY A 164 -1.20 -23.89 10.07
N GLY A 165 -1.51 -25.04 10.67
CA GLY A 165 -2.77 -25.26 11.37
C GLY A 165 -2.98 -24.31 12.56
N MET A 166 -1.92 -23.92 13.27
CA MET A 166 -2.02 -22.85 14.29
C MET A 166 -2.36 -21.49 13.67
N LEU A 167 -1.72 -21.14 12.55
CA LEU A 167 -2.00 -19.89 11.82
C LEU A 167 -3.43 -19.86 11.27
N LEU A 168 -3.90 -20.96 10.67
CA LEU A 168 -5.25 -21.08 10.12
C LEU A 168 -6.32 -20.97 11.20
N ARG A 169 -6.11 -21.58 12.38
CA ARG A 169 -7.03 -21.42 13.53
C ARG A 169 -7.04 -20.00 14.06
N GLN A 170 -5.90 -19.32 14.11
CA GLN A 170 -5.85 -17.92 14.50
C GLN A 170 -6.57 -17.05 13.47
N ALA A 171 -6.31 -17.29 12.18
CA ALA A 171 -6.95 -16.58 11.08
C ALA A 171 -8.48 -16.73 11.10
N ALA A 172 -9.01 -17.92 11.40
CA ALA A 172 -10.44 -18.12 11.55
C ALA A 172 -11.04 -17.23 12.65
N LYS A 173 -10.39 -17.16 13.81
CA LYS A 173 -10.83 -16.27 14.92
C LYS A 173 -10.73 -14.79 14.54
N ASP A 174 -9.65 -14.40 13.87
CA ASP A 174 -9.46 -13.01 13.44
C ASP A 174 -10.53 -12.62 12.41
N LEU A 175 -10.91 -13.53 11.52
CA LEU A 175 -11.96 -13.30 10.53
C LEU A 175 -13.34 -13.15 11.19
N GLU A 176 -13.66 -14.00 12.17
CA GLU A 176 -14.88 -13.87 12.98
C GLU A 176 -14.97 -12.51 13.69
N LEU A 177 -13.86 -12.01 14.25
CA LEU A 177 -13.80 -10.71 14.93
C LEU A 177 -13.96 -9.52 13.97
N THR A 178 -13.49 -9.65 12.73
CA THR A 178 -13.58 -8.57 11.72
C THR A 178 -14.97 -8.44 11.08
N GLY A 179 -15.88 -9.38 11.33
CA GLY A 179 -17.24 -9.36 10.80
C GLY A 179 -17.31 -9.56 9.28
N LEU A 180 -16.26 -10.12 8.68
CA LEU A 180 -16.24 -10.58 7.30
C LEU A 180 -16.93 -11.94 7.24
N GLU A 181 -18.26 -11.97 7.03
CA GLU A 181 -18.95 -13.25 6.84
C GLU A 181 -18.41 -13.97 5.61
N GLY A 182 -18.11 -15.27 5.79
CA GLY A 182 -17.48 -16.18 4.83
C GLY A 182 -18.28 -16.50 3.56
N GLY A 183 -19.10 -15.58 3.08
CA GLY A 183 -19.84 -15.73 1.82
C GLY A 183 -20.09 -14.46 1.02
N SER A 184 -19.72 -13.27 1.51
CA SER A 184 -20.07 -12.00 0.81
C SER A 184 -18.91 -11.00 0.68
N GLY A 185 -17.84 -11.14 1.46
CA GLY A 185 -16.68 -10.23 1.36
C GLY A 185 -16.97 -8.77 1.72
N VAL A 186 -18.12 -8.47 2.35
CA VAL A 186 -18.51 -7.12 2.78
C VAL A 186 -18.25 -6.93 4.27
N LEU A 187 -17.59 -5.84 4.63
CA LEU A 187 -17.44 -5.37 6.02
C LEU A 187 -18.82 -5.05 6.62
N ARG A 188 -19.17 -5.67 7.75
CA ARG A 188 -20.37 -5.33 8.54
C ARG A 188 -20.26 -3.85 8.96
N ARG A 189 -21.09 -2.96 8.40
CA ARG A 189 -21.34 -1.64 9.01
C ARG A 189 -22.23 -1.83 10.24
N GLU A 190 -21.68 -2.33 11.34
CA GLU A 190 -22.37 -2.16 12.62
C GLU A 190 -22.02 -0.78 13.17
N THR A 191 -22.98 0.13 13.08
CA THR A 191 -23.02 1.26 14.02
C THR A 191 -23.41 0.68 15.38
N PRO A 192 -22.59 0.81 16.44
CA PRO A 192 -23.05 0.51 17.79
C PRO A 192 -24.22 1.43 18.11
N GLY A 193 -25.36 0.83 18.48
CA GLY A 193 -26.61 1.53 18.74
C GLY A 193 -26.40 2.70 19.68
N LEU A 194 -26.67 3.91 19.17
CA LEU A 194 -26.87 5.08 19.99
C LEU A 194 -28.16 4.83 20.78
N ASN A 195 -28.03 4.48 22.05
CA ASN A 195 -29.15 4.41 22.98
C ASN A 195 -29.89 5.76 22.96
N MET A 196 -31.05 5.80 22.32
CA MET A 196 -31.95 6.95 22.40
C MET A 196 -32.51 6.99 23.83
N ALA A 197 -31.84 7.75 24.69
CA ALA A 197 -32.40 8.17 25.96
C ALA A 197 -33.67 8.98 25.67
N LYS A 198 -34.80 8.49 26.19
CA LYS A 198 -36.09 9.18 26.24
C LYS A 198 -35.89 10.60 26.79
N THR A 199 -36.22 11.59 25.98
CA THR A 199 -36.47 12.96 26.43
C THR A 199 -37.72 12.96 27.32
N PRO A 200 -37.73 13.65 28.47
CA PRO A 200 -38.94 13.81 29.26
C PRO A 200 -39.90 14.79 28.59
N ALA A 201 -41.19 14.45 28.64
CA ALA A 201 -42.29 15.25 28.14
C ALA A 201 -42.39 16.61 28.83
N THR A 202 -42.68 17.65 28.04
CA THR A 202 -43.14 18.96 28.51
C THR A 202 -44.67 18.90 28.66
N PRO A 203 -45.27 19.42 29.75
CA PRO A 203 -46.71 19.38 29.93
C PRO A 203 -47.42 20.45 29.09
N ALA A 204 -48.66 20.14 28.71
CA ALA A 204 -49.54 20.93 27.88
C ALA A 204 -50.24 22.06 28.66
N ASP A 205 -50.38 23.21 28.01
CA ASP A 205 -51.52 24.14 28.00
C ASP A 205 -51.13 25.32 27.06
N GLU A 206 -51.97 26.02 26.29
CA GLU A 206 -53.42 26.17 26.23
C GLU A 206 -53.71 26.99 24.94
N THR A 207 -54.81 26.68 24.23
CA THR A 207 -55.62 27.59 23.36
C THR A 207 -55.08 28.21 22.05
N LEU A 208 -55.77 27.86 20.95
CA LEU A 208 -55.94 28.62 19.69
C LEU A 208 -56.89 29.82 19.89
N PRO A 209 -56.78 30.92 19.11
CA PRO A 209 -57.67 31.10 17.94
C PRO A 209 -56.96 31.78 16.73
N ALA A 210 -57.17 31.29 15.49
CA ALA A 210 -58.13 31.74 14.47
C ALA A 210 -57.73 32.99 13.66
N GLU A 211 -57.62 32.80 12.33
CA GLU A 211 -57.68 33.78 11.20
C GLU A 211 -56.63 34.93 11.22
N ILE A 212 -56.07 35.42 10.10
CA ILE A 212 -56.73 36.15 9.01
C ILE A 212 -55.76 36.22 7.80
N ASP A 213 -56.38 36.09 6.64
CA ASP A 213 -55.95 36.33 5.26
C ASP A 213 -55.30 37.72 5.01
N LYS A 214 -54.17 37.77 4.28
CA LYS A 214 -53.76 38.81 3.32
C LYS A 214 -52.36 38.58 2.73
#